data_AF-A0A6I6J7U6-F1
#
_entry.id   AF-A0A6I6J7U6-F1
#
_cell.length_a   1.000
_cell.length_b   1.000
_cell.length_c   1.000
_cell.angle_alpha   90.00
_cell.angle_beta   90.00
_cell.angle_gamma   90.00
#
_symmetry.space_group_name_H-M   'P 1'
#
loop_
_entity.id
_entity.type
_entity.pdbx_description
1 polymer ?
#
loop_
_entity_poly.entity_id
_entity_poly.type
_entity_poly.pdbx_seq_one_letter_code
_entity_poly.pdbx_strand_id
1 'polypeptide(L)'
;MAKPAKRKEPNVALGVALSLILLAAVGAVVFFQTDLLRGTGHRYDDALLNSVQVSGTIKARDLHLTGREITKINNLARRYGNLFHKMDINLVLPDKFSPIEIEERTTMVLTLRCHAEKAVVEFWSRRVSRSDLVRHVTRSMAEAASEYEHFIATPGSGRSVAHLYL
;
A
#
# COMPACT_ATOMS: atom_id res chain seq x y z
N MET A 1 47.38 34.30 -59.09
CA MET A 1 47.34 32.85 -58.81
C MET A 1 46.54 32.63 -57.52
N ALA A 2 45.31 32.12 -57.60
CA ALA A 2 44.46 31.86 -56.44
C ALA A 2 44.31 30.34 -56.24
N LYS A 3 44.62 29.84 -55.04
CA LYS A 3 44.43 28.42 -54.67
C LYS A 3 42.93 28.13 -54.50
N PRO A 4 42.39 27.03 -55.06
CA PRO A 4 41.00 26.65 -54.80
C PRO A 4 40.88 26.05 -53.40
N ALA A 5 39.85 26.51 -52.67
CA ALA A 5 39.49 26.03 -51.34
C ALA A 5 38.89 24.62 -51.42
N LYS A 6 39.45 23.67 -50.67
CA LYS A 6 38.90 22.32 -50.52
C LYS A 6 37.57 22.38 -49.77
N ARG A 7 36.48 22.02 -50.46
CA ARG A 7 35.14 21.85 -49.89
C ARG A 7 35.14 20.56 -49.07
N LYS A 8 34.87 20.64 -47.76
CA LYS A 8 34.74 19.47 -46.89
C LYS A 8 33.45 18.73 -47.24
N GLU A 9 33.57 17.46 -47.61
CA GLU A 9 32.42 16.60 -47.83
C GLU A 9 31.69 16.35 -46.50
N PRO A 10 30.36 16.45 -46.45
CA PRO A 10 29.60 16.16 -45.25
C PRO A 10 29.72 14.67 -44.93
N ASN A 11 30.15 14.34 -43.72
CA ASN A 11 30.25 12.96 -43.24
C ASN A 11 28.85 12.37 -43.06
N VAL A 12 28.29 11.82 -44.15
CA VAL A 12 26.98 11.17 -44.20
C VAL A 12 26.86 10.09 -43.12
N ALA A 13 27.94 9.37 -42.83
CA ALA A 13 28.00 8.37 -41.77
C ALA A 13 27.71 8.93 -40.36
N LEU A 14 28.17 10.15 -40.08
CA LEU A 14 27.90 10.83 -38.80
C LEU A 14 26.44 11.23 -38.70
N GLY A 15 25.85 11.71 -39.80
CA GLY A 15 24.43 12.09 -39.87
C GLY A 15 23.48 10.91 -39.71
N VAL A 16 23.83 9.75 -40.29
CA VAL A 16 23.05 8.51 -40.13
C VAL A 16 23.16 7.97 -38.71
N ALA A 17 24.36 8.00 -38.10
CA ALA A 17 24.52 7.57 -36.71
C ALA A 17 23.74 8.46 -35.73
N LEU A 18 23.76 9.78 -35.92
CA LEU A 18 23.02 10.71 -35.06
C LEU A 18 21.50 10.53 -35.17
N SER A 19 20.99 10.29 -36.37
CA SER A 19 19.56 10.06 -36.59
C SER A 19 19.07 8.75 -35.96
N LEU A 20 19.87 7.68 -36.02
CA LEU A 20 19.56 6.40 -35.35
C LEU A 20 19.53 6.54 -33.82
N ILE A 21 20.47 7.27 -33.23
CA ILE A 21 20.49 7.53 -31.77
C ILE A 21 19.26 8.35 -31.36
N LEU A 22 18.89 9.35 -32.16
CA LEU A 22 17.70 10.17 -31.89
C LEU A 22 16.41 9.35 -31.96
N LEU A 23 16.29 8.47 -32.96
CA LEU A 23 15.15 7.56 -33.10
C LEU A 23 15.05 6.57 -31.93
N ALA A 24 16.18 6.03 -31.47
CA ALA A 24 16.21 5.16 -30.30
C ALA A 24 15.80 5.90 -29.01
N ALA A 25 16.24 7.16 -28.85
CA ALA A 25 15.87 7.98 -27.70
C ALA A 25 14.37 8.33 -27.69
N VAL A 26 13.81 8.70 -28.85
CA VAL A 26 12.36 8.96 -28.97
C VAL A 26 11.56 7.67 -28.75
N GLY A 27 12.01 6.54 -29.27
CA GLY A 27 11.39 5.23 -29.02
C GLY A 27 11.40 4.85 -27.54
N ALA A 28 12.49 5.12 -26.83
CA ALA A 28 12.58 4.88 -25.39
C ALA A 28 11.60 5.77 -24.60
N VAL A 29 11.51 7.05 -24.93
CA VAL A 29 10.56 7.98 -24.27
C VAL A 29 9.11 7.57 -24.53
N VAL A 30 8.78 7.17 -25.76
CA VAL A 30 7.43 6.68 -26.09
C VAL A 30 7.13 5.37 -25.37
N PHE A 31 8.09 4.43 -25.30
CA PHE A 31 7.95 3.18 -24.55
C PHE A 31 7.69 3.46 -23.06
N PHE A 32 8.49 4.32 -22.44
CA PHE A 32 8.29 4.74 -21.04
C PHE A 32 6.97 5.49 -20.82
N GLN A 33 6.51 6.33 -21.74
CA GLN A 33 5.20 6.98 -21.65
C GLN A 33 4.05 5.98 -21.83
N THR A 34 4.19 5.00 -22.72
CA THR A 34 3.18 3.94 -22.87
C THR A 34 3.16 2.96 -21.72
N ASP A 35 4.27 2.75 -20.99
CA ASP A 35 4.31 1.93 -19.77
C ASP A 35 3.78 2.69 -18.54
N LEU A 36 3.99 4.02 -18.49
CA LEU A 36 3.36 4.91 -17.51
C LEU A 36 1.83 5.05 -17.73
N LEU A 37 1.36 4.93 -18.98
CA LEU A 37 -0.08 4.95 -19.32
C LEU A 37 -0.71 3.55 -19.36
N ARG A 38 0.08 2.48 -19.55
CA ARG A 38 -0.27 1.10 -19.22
C ARG A 38 0.00 0.82 -17.75
N GLY A 39 -0.28 1.80 -16.90
CA GLY A 39 -0.62 1.54 -15.52
C GLY A 39 -1.61 0.38 -15.54
N THR A 40 -1.13 -0.78 -15.12
CA THR A 40 -1.94 -1.89 -14.67
C THR A 40 -2.68 -1.37 -13.46
N GLY A 41 -3.71 -0.56 -13.72
CA GLY A 41 -4.86 -0.45 -12.87
C GLY A 41 -5.46 -1.83 -12.86
N HIS A 42 -4.89 -2.71 -12.03
CA HIS A 42 -5.74 -3.57 -11.24
C HIS A 42 -6.77 -2.62 -10.66
N ARG A 43 -7.95 -2.60 -11.28
CA ARG A 43 -9.18 -2.18 -10.65
C ARG A 43 -9.28 -3.05 -9.42
N TYR A 44 -8.65 -2.59 -8.35
CA TYR A 44 -9.01 -3.02 -7.03
C TYR A 44 -10.49 -2.66 -6.91
N ASP A 45 -11.30 -3.61 -6.47
CA ASP A 45 -12.67 -3.32 -6.10
C ASP A 45 -12.60 -2.24 -5.01
N ASP A 46 -12.82 -0.98 -5.40
CA ASP A 46 -12.79 0.18 -4.50
C ASP A 46 -13.76 -0.04 -3.31
N ALA A 47 -14.79 -0.86 -3.51
CA ALA A 47 -15.73 -1.31 -2.48
C ALA A 47 -15.05 -2.03 -1.28
N LEU A 48 -13.95 -2.77 -1.49
CA LEU A 48 -13.23 -3.49 -0.44
C LEU A 48 -12.10 -2.66 0.21
N LEU A 49 -11.52 -1.70 -0.53
CA LEU A 49 -10.62 -0.71 0.06
C LEU A 49 -11.36 0.26 0.99
N ASN A 50 -12.66 0.48 0.76
CA ASN A 50 -13.50 1.30 1.64
C ASN A 50 -13.81 0.67 3.01
N SER A 51 -13.61 -0.64 3.19
CA SER A 51 -13.84 -1.31 4.49
C SER A 51 -12.59 -1.32 5.39
N VAL A 52 -11.42 -1.01 4.83
CA VAL A 52 -10.14 -0.91 5.54
C VAL A 52 -9.65 0.53 5.48
N GLN A 53 -9.95 1.32 6.51
CA GLN A 53 -9.49 2.69 6.58
C GLN A 53 -8.10 2.73 7.22
N VAL A 54 -7.07 2.94 6.39
CA VAL A 54 -5.75 3.32 6.89
C VAL A 54 -5.78 4.82 7.20
N SER A 55 -5.83 5.17 8.48
CA SER A 55 -5.84 6.57 8.94
C SER A 55 -4.60 6.85 9.78
N GLY A 56 -3.92 7.97 9.59
CA GLY A 56 -2.65 8.26 10.27
C GLY A 56 -1.76 9.17 9.42
N THR A 57 -0.52 9.41 9.87
CA THR A 57 0.47 10.17 9.08
C THR A 57 0.91 9.41 7.82
N ILE A 58 0.67 8.10 7.79
CA ILE A 58 1.10 7.17 6.76
C ILE A 58 -0.09 6.79 5.89
N LYS A 59 -0.01 7.00 4.56
CA LYS A 59 -1.06 6.55 3.63
C LYS A 59 -0.80 5.10 3.23
N ALA A 60 -1.86 4.36 2.88
CA ALA A 60 -1.75 2.97 2.45
C ALA A 60 -0.77 2.75 1.27
N ARG A 61 -0.68 3.72 0.36
CA ARG A 61 0.26 3.70 -0.77
C ARG A 61 1.73 3.82 -0.34
N ASP A 62 2.00 4.52 0.76
CA ASP A 62 3.35 4.76 1.27
C ASP A 62 3.92 3.50 1.94
N LEU A 63 3.07 2.52 2.28
CA LEU A 63 3.48 1.24 2.82
C LEU A 63 4.10 0.31 1.78
N HIS A 64 3.98 0.60 0.48
CA HIS A 64 4.48 -0.30 -0.58
C HIS A 64 4.07 -1.78 -0.36
N LEU A 65 2.79 -2.01 -0.04
CA LEU A 65 2.28 -3.38 0.16
C LEU A 65 2.44 -4.19 -1.12
N THR A 66 3.03 -5.37 -1.01
CA THR A 66 3.10 -6.32 -2.12
C THR A 66 1.71 -6.84 -2.47
N GLY A 67 1.49 -7.27 -3.71
CA GLY A 67 0.20 -7.86 -4.12
C GLY A 67 -0.21 -9.06 -3.25
N ARG A 68 0.76 -9.84 -2.73
CA ARG A 68 0.49 -10.94 -1.79
C ARG A 68 0.00 -10.45 -0.44
N GLU A 69 0.58 -9.38 0.09
CA GLU A 69 0.17 -8.76 1.35
C GLU A 69 -1.25 -8.19 1.26
N ILE A 70 -1.55 -7.47 0.18
CA ILE A 70 -2.90 -6.94 -0.08
C ILE A 70 -3.91 -8.08 -0.17
N THR A 71 -3.57 -9.15 -0.90
CA THR A 71 -4.43 -10.34 -1.03
C THR A 71 -4.70 -10.98 0.34
N LYS A 72 -3.69 -11.07 1.22
CA LYS A 72 -3.87 -11.59 2.59
C LYS A 72 -4.84 -10.74 3.39
N ILE A 73 -4.67 -9.41 3.40
CA ILE A 73 -5.56 -8.49 4.12
C ILE A 73 -7.00 -8.61 3.57
N ASN A 74 -7.16 -8.61 2.25
CA ASN A 74 -8.48 -8.73 1.61
C ASN A 74 -9.16 -10.07 1.89
N ASN A 75 -8.41 -11.17 1.89
CA ASN A 75 -8.94 -12.48 2.27
C ASN A 75 -9.43 -12.48 3.72
N LEU A 76 -8.69 -11.81 4.60
CA LEU A 76 -9.05 -11.69 6.01
C LEU A 76 -10.31 -10.85 6.22
N ALA A 77 -10.38 -9.68 5.56
CA ALA A 77 -11.55 -8.81 5.58
C ALA A 77 -12.80 -9.53 5.05
N ARG A 78 -12.67 -10.31 3.98
CA ARG A 78 -13.77 -11.16 3.47
C ARG A 78 -14.15 -12.27 4.45
N ARG A 79 -13.16 -12.92 5.07
CA ARG A 79 -13.38 -14.03 6.00
C ARG A 79 -14.19 -13.62 7.24
N TYR A 80 -13.94 -12.42 7.75
CA TYR A 80 -14.59 -11.92 8.98
C TYR A 80 -15.57 -10.78 8.71
N GLY A 81 -15.94 -10.51 7.44
CA GLY A 81 -16.84 -9.41 7.07
C GLY A 81 -18.28 -9.59 7.59
N ASN A 82 -18.65 -10.81 7.95
CA ASN A 82 -19.89 -11.14 8.65
C ASN A 82 -19.85 -10.78 10.14
N LEU A 83 -18.68 -10.66 10.75
CA LEU A 83 -18.50 -10.24 12.15
C LEU A 83 -18.23 -8.74 12.26
N PHE A 84 -17.33 -8.25 11.40
CA PHE A 84 -16.86 -6.87 11.41
C PHE A 84 -17.26 -6.15 10.13
N HIS A 85 -18.08 -5.10 10.26
CA HIS A 85 -18.51 -4.30 9.12
C HIS A 85 -17.46 -3.26 8.71
N LYS A 86 -16.51 -2.93 9.59
CA LYS A 86 -15.42 -2.00 9.32
C LYS A 86 -14.16 -2.37 10.09
N MET A 87 -12.99 -2.16 9.49
CA MET A 87 -11.69 -2.27 10.15
C MET A 87 -10.90 -0.95 10.00
N ASP A 88 -10.53 -0.35 11.12
CA ASP A 88 -9.66 0.82 11.15
C ASP A 88 -8.24 0.40 11.53
N ILE A 89 -7.29 0.66 10.63
CA ILE A 89 -5.86 0.44 10.86
C ILE A 89 -5.20 1.81 10.95
N ASN A 90 -4.79 2.22 12.14
CA ASN A 90 -4.07 3.47 12.32
C ASN A 90 -2.57 3.23 12.46
N LEU A 91 -1.78 3.91 11.62
CA LEU A 91 -0.33 3.81 11.56
C LEU A 91 0.31 5.18 11.72
N VAL A 92 1.13 5.31 12.76
CA VAL A 92 1.80 6.56 13.12
C VAL A 92 3.30 6.31 13.21
N LEU A 93 4.11 7.18 12.60
CA LEU A 93 5.56 7.17 12.83
C LEU A 93 5.85 7.69 14.25
N PRO A 94 6.67 6.98 15.05
CA PRO A 94 6.95 7.39 16.42
C PRO A 94 7.71 8.73 16.50
N ASP A 95 8.42 9.10 15.45
CA ASP A 95 9.14 10.37 15.33
C ASP A 95 8.61 11.19 14.15
N LYS A 96 8.36 12.48 14.38
CA LYS A 96 7.90 13.44 13.37
C LYS A 96 8.97 13.75 12.32
N PHE A 97 10.23 13.39 12.58
CA PHE A 97 11.36 13.54 11.66
C PHE A 97 11.78 12.24 10.97
N SER A 98 11.01 11.15 11.14
CA SER A 98 11.30 9.89 10.43
C SER A 98 11.26 10.08 8.91
N PRO A 99 12.13 9.36 8.16
CA PRO A 99 12.19 9.47 6.71
C PRO A 99 10.81 9.23 6.08
N ILE A 100 10.53 9.99 5.02
CA ILE A 100 9.27 9.93 4.26
C ILE A 100 9.08 8.54 3.64
N GLU A 101 10.18 7.83 3.38
CA GLU A 101 10.18 6.52 2.76
C GLU A 101 10.09 5.39 3.81
N ILE A 102 9.08 4.54 3.67
CA ILE A 102 8.84 3.41 4.56
C ILE A 102 9.61 2.20 4.04
N GLU A 103 10.73 1.90 4.69
CA GLU A 103 11.50 0.67 4.47
C GLU A 103 10.94 -0.49 5.31
N GLU A 104 11.32 -1.72 4.98
CA GLU A 104 10.94 -2.95 5.69
C GLU A 104 11.21 -2.92 7.21
N ARG A 105 12.29 -2.25 7.63
CA ARG A 105 12.68 -2.11 9.05
C ARG A 105 12.04 -0.90 9.75
N THR A 106 11.34 -0.04 9.02
CA THR A 106 10.71 1.16 9.59
C THR A 106 9.70 0.73 10.64
N THR A 107 9.88 1.25 11.86
CA THR A 107 8.99 0.95 12.99
C THR A 107 7.87 1.98 13.06
N MET A 108 6.64 1.50 13.17
CA MET A 108 5.42 2.29 13.25
C MET A 108 4.64 1.91 14.50
N VAL A 109 3.84 2.82 15.02
CA VAL A 109 2.83 2.52 16.03
C VAL A 109 1.54 2.13 15.32
N LEU A 110 1.13 0.88 15.51
CA LEU A 110 -0.11 0.31 14.99
C LEU A 110 -1.19 0.34 16.07
N THR A 111 -2.34 0.91 15.73
CA THR A 111 -3.61 0.76 16.45
C THR A 111 -4.62 0.10 15.51
N LEU A 112 -5.31 -0.94 15.98
CA LEU A 112 -6.29 -1.68 15.19
C LEU A 112 -7.64 -1.64 15.89
N ARG A 113 -8.70 -1.31 15.16
CA ARG A 113 -10.09 -1.37 15.65
C ARG A 113 -10.96 -2.15 14.66
N CYS A 114 -11.64 -3.17 15.17
CA CYS A 114 -12.61 -3.96 14.43
C CYS A 114 -14.02 -3.59 14.92
N HIS A 115 -14.84 -3.03 14.03
CA HIS A 115 -16.18 -2.58 14.36
C HIS A 115 -17.19 -3.68 14.05
N ALA A 116 -17.89 -4.16 15.09
CA ALA A 116 -19.00 -5.09 14.97
C ALA A 116 -20.31 -4.38 15.31
N GLU A 117 -21.44 -5.06 15.11
CA GLU A 117 -22.78 -4.48 15.36
C GLU A 117 -22.96 -4.02 16.82
N LYS A 118 -22.44 -4.79 17.78
CA LYS A 118 -22.71 -4.57 19.22
C LYS A 118 -21.54 -4.00 20.00
N ALA A 119 -20.32 -4.09 19.46
CA ALA A 119 -19.12 -3.66 20.15
C ALA A 119 -18.00 -3.34 19.16
N VAL A 120 -17.03 -2.57 19.62
CA VAL A 120 -15.75 -2.34 18.95
C VAL A 120 -14.69 -3.15 19.66
N VAL A 121 -13.95 -3.98 18.92
CA VAL A 121 -12.75 -4.66 19.43
C VAL A 121 -11.54 -3.80 19.09
N GLU A 122 -10.92 -3.21 20.10
CA GLU A 122 -9.78 -2.32 19.98
C GLU A 122 -8.52 -2.98 20.56
N PHE A 123 -7.44 -2.97 19.78
CA PHE A 123 -6.15 -3.45 20.23
C PHE A 123 -5.33 -2.31 20.82
N TRP A 124 -4.60 -2.62 21.90
CA TRP A 124 -3.59 -1.71 22.41
C TRP A 124 -2.57 -1.34 21.34
N SER A 125 -2.24 -0.06 21.30
CA SER A 125 -1.23 0.47 20.38
C SER A 125 0.11 -0.22 20.61
N ARG A 126 0.72 -0.71 19.54
CA ARG A 126 1.99 -1.44 19.61
C ARG A 126 2.94 -1.04 18.50
N ARG A 127 4.23 -1.11 18.79
CA ARG A 127 5.27 -0.87 17.78
C ARG A 127 5.41 -2.10 16.89
N VAL A 128 5.43 -1.87 15.59
CA VAL A 128 5.56 -2.93 14.58
C VAL A 128 6.47 -2.43 13.45
N SER A 129 7.37 -3.30 12.97
CA SER A 129 8.15 -3.05 11.76
C SER A 129 7.24 -3.15 10.53
N ARG A 130 7.61 -2.50 9.43
CA ARG A 130 6.88 -2.65 8.18
C ARG A 130 6.83 -4.10 7.71
N SER A 131 7.91 -4.84 7.82
CA SER A 131 7.98 -6.25 7.42
C SER A 131 7.04 -7.17 8.22
N ASP A 132 6.76 -6.84 9.48
CA ASP A 132 5.87 -7.63 10.33
C ASP A 132 4.43 -7.09 10.39
N LEU A 133 4.16 -5.93 9.81
CA LEU A 133 2.86 -5.25 9.86
C LEU A 133 1.71 -6.18 9.48
N VAL A 134 1.80 -6.80 8.30
CA VAL A 134 0.71 -7.63 7.76
C VAL A 134 0.49 -8.87 8.61
N ARG A 135 1.56 -9.44 9.16
CA ARG A 135 1.49 -10.57 10.08
C ARG A 135 0.75 -10.19 11.35
N HIS A 136 1.06 -9.03 11.93
CA HIS A 136 0.42 -8.52 13.14
C HIS A 136 -1.05 -8.16 12.91
N VAL A 137 -1.38 -7.49 11.81
CA VAL A 137 -2.77 -7.21 11.42
C VAL A 137 -3.54 -8.52 11.28
N THR A 138 -2.95 -9.50 10.60
CA THR A 138 -3.61 -10.78 10.35
C THR A 138 -3.91 -11.53 11.63
N ARG A 139 -2.91 -11.66 12.50
CA ARG A 139 -3.03 -12.35 13.77
C ARG A 139 -4.05 -11.67 14.68
N SER A 140 -3.99 -10.36 14.81
CA SER A 140 -4.89 -9.66 15.72
C SER A 140 -6.31 -9.58 15.22
N MET A 141 -6.56 -9.49 13.92
CA MET A 141 -7.93 -9.60 13.44
C MET A 141 -8.54 -10.99 13.70
N ALA A 142 -7.74 -12.06 13.64
CA ALA A 142 -8.20 -13.39 14.03
C ALA A 142 -8.47 -13.51 15.54
N GLU A 143 -7.60 -12.94 16.38
CA GLU A 143 -7.83 -12.83 17.83
C GLU A 143 -9.10 -12.02 18.12
N ALA A 144 -9.31 -10.91 17.41
CA ALA A 144 -10.52 -10.08 17.54
C ALA A 144 -11.79 -10.85 17.25
N ALA A 145 -11.78 -11.63 16.15
CA ALA A 145 -12.92 -12.44 15.74
C ALA A 145 -13.26 -13.48 16.82
N SER A 146 -12.24 -14.20 17.31
CA SER A 146 -12.41 -15.20 18.37
C SER A 146 -13.00 -14.58 19.64
N GLU A 147 -12.52 -13.40 20.05
CA GLU A 147 -13.01 -12.76 21.27
C GLU A 147 -14.40 -12.15 21.10
N TYR A 148 -14.70 -11.60 19.93
CA TYR A 148 -16.06 -11.14 19.65
C TYR A 148 -17.06 -12.29 19.60
N GLU A 149 -16.69 -13.43 19.02
CA GLU A 149 -17.51 -14.65 19.02
C GLU A 149 -17.77 -15.17 20.45
N HIS A 150 -16.74 -15.15 21.30
CA HIS A 150 -16.90 -15.51 22.71
C HIS A 150 -17.80 -14.52 23.47
N PHE A 151 -17.62 -13.23 23.19
CA PHE A 151 -18.43 -12.16 23.75
C PHE A 151 -19.92 -12.32 23.41
N ILE A 152 -20.28 -12.53 22.14
CA ILE A 152 -21.68 -12.69 21.74
C ILE A 152 -22.31 -13.99 22.25
N ALA A 153 -21.51 -15.03 22.50
CA ALA A 153 -21.96 -16.29 23.10
C ALA A 153 -22.25 -16.16 24.60
N THR A 154 -21.68 -15.15 25.27
CA THR A 154 -21.87 -14.91 26.71
C THR A 154 -23.23 -14.23 26.98
N PRO A 155 -24.11 -14.81 27.82
CA PRO A 155 -25.41 -14.22 28.13
C PRO A 155 -25.28 -12.84 28.78
N GLY A 156 -25.94 -11.82 28.21
CA GLY A 156 -26.06 -10.47 28.80
C GLY A 156 -24.93 -9.48 28.47
N SER A 157 -23.89 -9.92 27.76
CA SER A 157 -22.69 -9.12 27.43
C SER A 157 -22.97 -7.95 26.47
N GLY A 158 -23.83 -8.16 25.46
CA GLY A 158 -24.13 -7.19 24.41
C GLY A 158 -25.00 -5.99 24.83
N ARG A 159 -25.35 -5.85 26.11
CA ARG A 159 -26.16 -4.72 26.63
C ARG A 159 -25.34 -3.66 27.38
N SER A 160 -24.09 -3.97 27.76
CA SER A 160 -23.31 -3.11 28.67
C SER A 160 -21.87 -2.84 28.22
N VAL A 161 -21.29 -3.64 27.32
CA VAL A 161 -19.89 -3.49 26.91
C VAL A 161 -19.82 -3.05 25.44
N ALA A 162 -19.56 -1.76 25.23
CA ALA A 162 -19.38 -1.18 23.90
C ALA A 162 -17.97 -1.39 23.33
N HIS A 163 -16.97 -1.66 24.19
CA HIS A 163 -15.57 -1.78 23.80
C HIS A 163 -14.91 -3.02 24.43
N LEU A 164 -14.27 -3.84 23.61
CA LEU A 164 -13.40 -4.95 24.02
C LEU A 164 -11.96 -4.53 23.77
N TYR A 165 -11.14 -4.51 24.81
CA TYR A 165 -9.72 -4.15 24.72
C TYR A 165 -8.85 -5.40 24.74
N LEU A 166 -8.00 -5.56 23.72
CA LEU A 166 -7.07 -6.68 23.54
C LEU A 166 -5.61 -6.22 23.50
#